data_AF-A0A124JYW8-F1
#
_entry.id   AF-A0A124JYW8-F1
#
_cell.length_a   1.000
_cell.length_b   1.000
_cell.length_c   1.000
_cell.angle_alpha   90.00
_cell.angle_beta   90.00
_cell.angle_gamma   90.00
#
_symmetry.space_group_name_H-M   'P 1'
#
loop_
_entity.id
_entity.type
_entity.pdbx_description
1 polymer ?
#
loop_
_entity_poly.entity_id
_entity_poly.type
_entity_poly.pdbx_seq_one_letter_code
_entity_poly.pdbx_strand_id
1 'polypeptide(L)'
;MGALLIAGQAQARPPEALACALQAAPAGLDARVADVILSRDGERGKPALDEVRALTDACAEDQFLTPRQRDAYYIYVIGRMGRDVLDARLTAAGLPSAVIDQALDIGPGNANNPAEKVTQGDLRLVAAAMGSAGHDPAKITSDGWGLITAWIIATANMFDGLRDLD
;
A
#
# COMPACT_ATOMS: atom_id res chain seq x y z
N MET A 1 -39.87 -6.32 25.24
CA MET A 1 -39.19 -7.17 24.23
C MET A 1 -38.02 -6.36 23.69
N GLY A 2 -36.83 -6.53 24.26
CA GLY A 2 -35.62 -5.86 23.79
C GLY A 2 -34.91 -6.76 22.79
N ALA A 3 -34.76 -6.29 21.56
CA ALA A 3 -33.92 -6.95 20.56
C ALA A 3 -32.46 -6.60 20.87
N LEU A 4 -31.70 -7.57 21.37
CA LEU A 4 -30.24 -7.49 21.36
C LEU A 4 -29.77 -7.61 19.91
N LEU A 5 -29.32 -6.50 19.34
CA LEU A 5 -28.48 -6.49 18.14
C LEU A 5 -27.11 -7.03 18.56
N ILE A 6 -26.84 -8.29 18.27
CA ILE A 6 -25.48 -8.82 18.33
C ILE A 6 -24.72 -8.11 17.21
N ALA A 7 -23.95 -7.10 17.58
CA ALA A 7 -22.91 -6.57 16.71
C ALA A 7 -21.95 -7.73 16.43
N GLY A 8 -22.07 -8.33 15.25
CA GLY A 8 -21.07 -9.27 14.75
C GLY A 8 -19.75 -8.52 14.76
N GLN A 9 -18.80 -8.98 15.58
CA GLN A 9 -17.44 -8.49 15.47
C GLN A 9 -16.99 -8.83 14.06
N ALA A 10 -16.65 -7.82 13.26
CA ALA A 10 -15.92 -8.04 12.01
C ALA A 10 -14.66 -8.83 12.40
N GLN A 11 -14.67 -10.12 12.12
CA GLN A 11 -13.53 -10.98 12.39
C GLN A 11 -12.54 -10.66 11.28
N ALA A 12 -11.55 -9.83 11.63
CA ALA A 12 -10.41 -9.55 10.77
C ALA A 12 -9.86 -10.88 10.24
N ARG A 13 -9.57 -10.93 8.93
CA ARG A 13 -9.07 -12.16 8.32
C ARG A 13 -7.81 -12.67 9.03
N PRO A 14 -7.62 -14.01 9.08
CA PRO A 14 -6.41 -14.57 9.66
C PRO A 14 -5.18 -14.05 8.87
N PRO A 15 -4.09 -13.65 9.56
CA PRO A 15 -2.88 -13.12 8.90
C PRO A 15 -2.32 -14.04 7.81
N GLU A 16 -2.48 -15.35 7.96
CA GLU A 16 -2.02 -16.36 7.01
C GLU A 16 -2.74 -16.25 5.66
N ALA A 17 -4.04 -15.92 5.65
CA ALA A 17 -4.82 -15.75 4.41
C ALA A 17 -4.32 -14.54 3.59
N LEU A 18 -3.91 -13.47 4.29
CA LEU A 18 -3.32 -12.29 3.66
C LEU A 18 -1.87 -12.54 3.20
N ALA A 19 -1.15 -13.45 3.88
CA ALA A 19 0.26 -13.74 3.60
C ALA A 19 0.49 -14.65 2.38
N CYS A 20 -0.50 -15.44 1.94
CA CYS A 20 -0.33 -16.45 0.89
C CYS A 20 0.38 -15.91 -0.37
N ALA A 21 -0.13 -14.85 -0.99
CA ALA A 21 0.45 -14.31 -2.22
C ALA A 21 1.83 -13.69 -2.00
N LEU A 22 2.12 -13.14 -0.81
CA LEU A 22 3.43 -12.59 -0.46
C LEU A 22 4.48 -13.71 -0.31
N GLN A 23 4.08 -14.85 0.26
CA GLN A 23 4.94 -16.02 0.44
C GLN A 23 5.17 -16.79 -0.86
N ALA A 24 4.15 -16.86 -1.72
CA ALA A 24 4.22 -17.53 -3.02
C ALA A 24 4.91 -16.69 -4.11
N ALA A 25 5.17 -15.41 -3.85
CA ALA A 25 5.78 -14.51 -4.81
C ALA A 25 7.19 -14.95 -5.18
N PRO A 26 7.53 -15.04 -6.48
CA PRO A 26 8.89 -15.28 -6.90
C PRO A 26 9.80 -14.10 -6.57
N ALA A 27 11.08 -14.38 -6.38
CA ALA A 27 12.08 -13.37 -6.05
C ALA A 27 12.07 -12.21 -7.07
N GLY A 28 12.04 -10.97 -6.56
CA GLY A 28 12.08 -9.75 -7.37
C GLY A 28 10.73 -9.34 -7.98
N LEU A 29 9.63 -10.08 -7.74
CA LEU A 29 8.30 -9.61 -8.13
C LEU A 29 7.91 -8.33 -7.38
N ASP A 30 8.18 -8.27 -6.08
CA ASP A 30 8.02 -7.10 -5.21
C ASP A 30 8.73 -5.84 -5.76
N ALA A 31 9.98 -6.00 -6.21
CA ALA A 31 10.75 -4.92 -6.80
C ALA A 31 10.14 -4.42 -8.11
N ARG A 32 9.68 -5.33 -8.98
CA ARG A 32 8.95 -4.96 -10.20
C ARG A 32 7.64 -4.24 -9.87
N VAL A 33 6.89 -4.71 -8.87
CA VAL A 33 5.65 -4.05 -8.41
C VAL A 33 5.94 -2.63 -7.92
N ALA A 34 6.98 -2.43 -7.11
CA ALA A 34 7.40 -1.10 -6.68
C ALA A 34 7.78 -0.20 -7.87
N ASP A 35 8.42 -0.74 -8.92
CA ASP A 35 8.71 0.01 -10.14
C ASP A 35 7.44 0.41 -10.91
N VAL A 36 6.40 -0.43 -10.93
CA VAL A 36 5.10 -0.09 -11.50
C VAL A 36 4.47 1.08 -10.73
N ILE A 37 4.45 1.01 -9.39
CA ILE A 37 3.87 2.07 -8.55
C ILE A 37 4.64 3.39 -8.74
N LEU A 38 5.97 3.32 -8.77
CA LEU A 38 6.84 4.49 -8.94
C LEU A 38 6.69 5.14 -10.32
N SER A 39 6.69 4.34 -11.38
CA SER A 39 6.57 4.86 -12.76
C SER A 39 5.16 5.33 -13.09
N ARG A 40 4.14 4.79 -12.40
CA ARG A 40 2.71 4.96 -12.72
C ARG A 40 2.36 4.56 -14.15
N ASP A 41 3.20 3.72 -14.76
CA ASP A 41 3.01 3.21 -16.11
C ASP A 41 2.43 1.79 -16.01
N GLY A 42 1.11 1.71 -16.00
CA GLY A 42 0.38 0.45 -15.91
C GLY A 42 0.61 -0.47 -17.11
N GLU A 43 0.85 0.07 -18.30
CA GLU A 43 1.10 -0.72 -19.51
C GLU A 43 2.48 -1.39 -19.45
N ARG A 44 3.51 -0.62 -19.11
CA ARG A 44 4.85 -1.17 -18.87
C ARG A 44 4.86 -2.14 -17.68
N GLY A 45 4.03 -1.87 -16.67
CA GLY A 45 3.90 -2.69 -15.48
C GLY A 45 3.05 -3.95 -15.65
N LYS A 46 2.31 -4.08 -16.75
CA LYS A 46 1.32 -5.14 -16.96
C LYS A 46 1.84 -6.55 -16.68
N PRO A 47 3.05 -6.96 -17.11
CA PRO A 47 3.53 -8.32 -16.83
C PRO A 47 3.68 -8.61 -15.32
N ALA A 48 4.14 -7.65 -14.52
CA ALA A 48 4.26 -7.82 -13.08
C ALA A 48 2.88 -7.83 -12.41
N LEU A 49 1.97 -6.98 -12.87
CA LEU A 49 0.59 -6.91 -12.38
C LEU A 49 -0.20 -8.19 -12.70
N ASP A 50 -0.07 -8.74 -13.90
CA ASP A 50 -0.71 -9.99 -14.30
C ASP A 50 -0.18 -11.19 -13.46
N GLU A 51 1.11 -11.17 -13.11
CA GLU A 51 1.72 -12.19 -12.23
C GLU A 51 1.20 -12.09 -10.79
N VAL A 52 1.08 -10.88 -10.24
CA VAL A 52 0.43 -10.66 -8.94
C VAL A 52 -1.02 -11.11 -8.99
N ARG A 53 -1.75 -10.81 -10.07
CA ARG A 53 -3.15 -11.24 -10.24
C ARG A 53 -3.26 -12.76 -10.18
N ALA A 54 -2.44 -13.47 -10.95
CA ALA A 54 -2.43 -14.94 -10.95
C ALA A 54 -2.15 -15.52 -9.55
N LEU A 55 -1.20 -14.95 -8.81
CA LEU A 55 -0.90 -15.37 -7.43
C LEU A 55 -2.09 -15.11 -6.49
N THR A 56 -2.69 -13.93 -6.57
CA THR A 56 -3.83 -13.57 -5.72
C THR A 56 -5.07 -14.40 -6.03
N ASP A 57 -5.29 -14.74 -7.30
CA ASP A 57 -6.40 -15.60 -7.72
C ASP A 57 -6.20 -17.02 -7.17
N ALA A 58 -5.02 -17.60 -7.33
CA ALA A 58 -4.69 -18.93 -6.79
C ALA A 58 -4.82 -18.97 -5.25
N CYS A 59 -4.33 -17.95 -4.56
CA CYS A 59 -4.46 -17.86 -3.10
C CYS A 59 -5.91 -17.61 -2.64
N ALA A 60 -6.77 -17.05 -3.49
CA ALA A 60 -8.16 -16.75 -3.16
C ALA A 60 -9.13 -17.93 -3.41
N GLU A 61 -8.72 -18.97 -4.14
CA GLU A 61 -9.59 -20.10 -4.51
C GLU A 61 -10.25 -20.75 -3.28
N ASP A 62 -9.48 -20.96 -2.20
CA ASP A 62 -9.94 -21.62 -0.98
C ASP A 62 -10.45 -20.65 0.11
N GLN A 63 -10.47 -19.34 -0.18
CA GLN A 63 -10.84 -18.30 0.78
C GLN A 63 -12.29 -17.83 0.67
N PHE A 64 -13.07 -18.41 -0.26
CA PHE A 64 -14.48 -18.04 -0.52
C PHE A 64 -14.68 -16.52 -0.75
N LEU A 65 -13.70 -15.84 -1.37
CA LEU A 65 -13.78 -14.41 -1.65
C LEU A 65 -14.83 -14.10 -2.72
N THR A 66 -15.67 -13.10 -2.44
CA THR A 66 -16.51 -12.46 -3.48
C THR A 66 -15.63 -11.80 -4.55
N PRO A 67 -16.13 -11.52 -5.77
CA PRO A 67 -15.35 -10.83 -6.80
C PRO A 67 -14.73 -9.51 -6.31
N ARG A 68 -15.51 -8.70 -5.56
CA ARG A 68 -15.01 -7.46 -4.95
C ARG A 68 -13.86 -7.72 -3.97
N GLN A 69 -13.98 -8.74 -3.12
CA GLN A 69 -12.92 -9.10 -2.17
C GLN A 69 -11.68 -9.65 -2.87
N ARG A 70 -11.81 -10.32 -4.02
CA ARG A 70 -10.65 -10.74 -4.83
C ARG A 70 -9.89 -9.55 -5.38
N ASP A 71 -10.61 -8.54 -5.88
CA ASP A 71 -9.99 -7.28 -6.30
C ASP A 71 -9.36 -6.53 -5.13
N ALA A 72 -10.02 -6.49 -3.97
CA ALA A 72 -9.45 -5.90 -2.76
C ALA A 72 -8.18 -6.65 -2.30
N TYR A 73 -8.16 -7.99 -2.39
CA TYR A 73 -6.97 -8.80 -2.08
C TYR A 73 -5.81 -8.48 -3.03
N TYR A 74 -6.09 -8.39 -4.32
CA TYR A 74 -5.12 -7.99 -5.32
C TYR A 74 -4.52 -6.60 -5.03
N ILE A 75 -5.36 -5.61 -4.73
CA ILE A 75 -4.92 -4.25 -4.38
C ILE A 75 -4.11 -4.23 -3.08
N TYR A 76 -4.55 -4.98 -2.06
CA TYR A 76 -3.80 -5.16 -0.82
C TYR A 76 -2.39 -5.70 -1.09
N VAL A 77 -2.26 -6.76 -1.90
CA VAL A 77 -0.96 -7.40 -2.19
C VAL A 77 -0.03 -6.46 -2.97
N ILE A 78 -0.54 -5.74 -3.97
CA ILE A 78 0.25 -4.70 -4.67
C ILE A 78 0.78 -3.66 -3.69
N GLY A 79 -0.11 -3.13 -2.84
CA GLY A 79 0.25 -2.13 -1.85
C GLY A 79 1.31 -2.65 -0.88
N ARG A 80 1.11 -3.86 -0.35
CA ARG A 80 2.00 -4.50 0.61
C ARG A 80 3.39 -4.78 0.04
N MET A 81 3.48 -5.39 -1.15
CA MET A 81 4.76 -5.66 -1.84
C MET A 81 5.50 -4.37 -2.19
N GLY A 82 4.77 -3.41 -2.78
CA GLY A 82 5.32 -2.12 -3.15
C GLY A 82 5.87 -1.37 -1.96
N ARG A 83 5.12 -1.35 -0.85
CA ARG A 83 5.49 -0.66 0.38
C ARG A 83 6.83 -1.18 0.92
N ASP A 84 7.02 -2.49 1.10
CA ASP A 84 8.28 -3.04 1.64
C ASP A 84 9.52 -2.59 0.86
N VAL A 85 9.45 -2.64 -0.47
CA VAL A 85 10.57 -2.23 -1.32
C VAL A 85 10.76 -0.71 -1.32
N LEU A 86 9.68 0.06 -1.34
CA LEU A 86 9.73 1.52 -1.32
C LEU A 86 10.27 2.05 0.01
N ASP A 87 10.01 1.37 1.13
CA ASP A 87 10.60 1.69 2.44
C ASP A 87 12.13 1.66 2.38
N ALA A 88 12.67 0.58 1.83
CA ALA A 88 14.11 0.39 1.68
C ALA A 88 14.73 1.44 0.76
N ARG A 89 14.05 1.79 -0.34
CA ARG A 89 14.50 2.84 -1.28
C ARG A 89 14.47 4.23 -0.65
N LEU A 90 13.41 4.54 0.09
CA LEU A 90 13.27 5.78 0.86
C LEU A 90 14.38 5.91 1.92
N THR A 91 14.60 4.83 2.67
CA THR A 91 15.68 4.76 3.67
C THR A 91 17.05 4.98 3.04
N ALA A 92 17.33 4.35 1.90
CA ALA A 92 18.57 4.55 1.14
C ALA A 92 18.75 6.00 0.64
N ALA A 93 17.64 6.70 0.36
CA ALA A 93 17.64 8.12 0.00
C ALA A 93 17.71 9.07 1.21
N GLY A 94 17.76 8.55 2.44
CA GLY A 94 17.74 9.35 3.66
C GLY A 94 16.39 10.03 3.90
N LEU A 95 15.29 9.42 3.45
CA LEU A 95 13.93 9.92 3.59
C LEU A 95 13.13 8.94 4.47
N PRO A 96 12.91 9.22 5.76
CA PRO A 96 12.21 8.29 6.65
C PRO A 96 10.72 8.21 6.29
N SER A 97 10.26 7.02 5.91
CA SER A 97 8.85 6.73 5.59
C SER A 97 7.90 7.04 6.76
N ALA A 98 8.35 6.82 8.00
CA ALA A 98 7.59 7.13 9.21
C ALA A 98 7.18 8.62 9.31
N VAL A 99 8.00 9.54 8.78
CA VAL A 99 7.65 10.97 8.73
C VAL A 99 6.51 11.22 7.75
N ILE A 100 6.47 10.47 6.64
CA ILE A 100 5.39 10.54 5.65
C ILE A 100 4.10 10.00 6.26
N ASP A 101 4.17 8.84 6.91
CA ASP A 101 3.04 8.18 7.56
C ASP A 101 2.41 9.09 8.63
N GLN A 102 3.24 9.72 9.47
CA GLN A 102 2.77 10.65 10.48
C GLN A 102 2.16 11.93 9.87
N ALA A 103 2.78 12.47 8.81
CA ALA A 103 2.32 13.71 8.19
C ALA A 103 0.93 13.58 7.57
N LEU A 104 0.58 12.39 7.11
CA LEU A 104 -0.65 12.12 6.37
C LEU A 104 -1.68 11.29 7.16
N ASP A 105 -1.37 10.97 8.41
CA ASP A 105 -2.19 10.09 9.25
C ASP A 105 -2.48 8.75 8.55
N ILE A 106 -1.39 8.09 8.14
CA ILE A 106 -1.40 6.80 7.44
C ILE A 106 -0.76 5.75 8.35
N GLY A 107 -1.30 4.54 8.39
CA GLY A 107 -0.84 3.45 9.26
C GLY A 107 -1.96 2.77 10.05
N PRO A 108 -1.64 1.70 10.81
CA PRO A 108 -2.62 1.01 11.62
C PRO A 108 -3.29 1.94 12.64
N GLY A 109 -4.62 2.04 12.60
CA GLY A 109 -5.41 2.88 13.51
C GLY A 109 -5.56 4.35 13.07
N ASN A 110 -4.96 4.75 11.96
CA ASN A 110 -5.04 6.11 11.42
C ASN A 110 -6.13 6.26 10.33
N ALA A 111 -6.36 7.48 9.84
CA ALA A 111 -7.39 7.77 8.84
C ALA A 111 -7.23 6.99 7.52
N ASN A 112 -5.99 6.79 7.05
CA ASN A 112 -5.67 6.07 5.81
C ASN A 112 -6.49 6.57 4.60
N ASN A 113 -6.28 7.82 4.21
CA ASN A 113 -7.01 8.42 3.10
C ASN A 113 -6.88 7.57 1.81
N PRO A 114 -7.95 7.48 0.99
CA PRO A 114 -7.99 6.59 -0.17
C PRO A 114 -6.89 6.85 -1.21
N ALA A 115 -6.47 5.80 -1.91
CA ALA A 115 -5.38 5.80 -2.88
C ALA A 115 -5.64 6.63 -4.13
N GLU A 116 -6.89 7.05 -4.37
CA GLU A 116 -7.33 7.54 -5.68
C GLU A 116 -6.55 8.77 -6.15
N LYS A 117 -6.07 9.66 -5.26
CA LYS A 117 -5.17 10.77 -5.63
C LYS A 117 -4.28 11.23 -4.48
N VAL A 118 -2.96 11.16 -4.69
CA VAL A 118 -1.99 11.99 -3.93
C VAL A 118 -2.13 13.43 -4.39
N THR A 119 -2.51 14.33 -3.49
CA THR A 119 -2.74 15.74 -3.81
C THR A 119 -1.49 16.60 -3.59
N GLN A 120 -1.49 17.80 -4.18
CA GLN A 120 -0.48 18.82 -3.86
C GLN A 120 -0.59 19.29 -2.39
N GLY A 121 -1.75 19.14 -1.75
CA GLY A 121 -1.91 19.40 -0.32
C GLY A 121 -1.11 18.40 0.51
N ASP A 122 -1.23 17.11 0.19
CA ASP A 122 -0.51 16.03 0.88
C ASP A 122 1.00 16.21 0.76
N LEU A 123 1.49 16.51 -0.45
CA LEU A 123 2.92 16.75 -0.66
C LEU A 123 3.45 17.96 0.12
N ARG A 124 2.63 19.01 0.32
CA ARG A 124 3.01 20.15 1.18
C ARG A 124 3.06 19.78 2.65
N LEU A 125 2.14 18.94 3.13
CA LEU A 125 2.17 18.43 4.52
C LEU A 125 3.43 17.59 4.75
N VAL A 126 3.75 16.70 3.81
CA VAL A 126 4.97 15.89 3.87
C VAL A 126 6.22 16.77 3.80
N ALA A 127 6.26 17.78 2.94
CA ALA A 127 7.39 18.73 2.90
C ALA A 127 7.59 19.44 4.25
N ALA A 128 6.51 19.93 4.87
CA ALA A 128 6.60 20.58 6.18
C ALA A 128 7.10 19.61 7.27
N ALA A 129 6.62 18.36 7.25
CA ALA A 129 7.04 17.34 8.19
C ALA A 129 8.51 16.93 8.00
N MET A 130 8.95 16.73 6.75
CA MET A 130 10.35 16.46 6.40
C MET A 130 11.27 17.59 6.87
N GLY A 131 10.90 18.85 6.62
CA GLY A 131 11.64 20.01 7.10
C GLY A 131 11.76 20.06 8.63
N SER A 132 10.65 19.74 9.32
CA SER A 132 10.62 19.66 10.79
C SER A 132 11.48 18.52 11.35
N ALA A 133 11.63 17.43 10.58
CA ALA A 133 12.49 16.30 10.89
C ALA A 133 13.96 16.50 10.47
N GLY A 134 14.32 17.69 9.95
CA GLY A 134 15.70 18.02 9.54
C GLY A 134 16.06 17.64 8.10
N HIS A 135 15.08 17.19 7.31
CA HIS A 135 15.22 16.90 5.88
C HIS A 135 14.73 18.10 5.06
N ASP A 136 15.65 18.96 4.64
CA ASP A 136 15.33 20.16 3.85
C ASP A 136 14.57 19.80 2.56
N PRO A 137 13.28 20.17 2.43
CA PRO A 137 12.45 19.79 1.28
C PRO A 137 12.99 20.32 -0.05
N ALA A 138 13.72 21.44 -0.03
CA ALA A 138 14.32 22.01 -1.24
C ALA A 138 15.52 21.19 -1.75
N LYS A 139 16.09 20.31 -0.92
CA LYS A 139 17.19 19.40 -1.28
C LYS A 139 16.71 18.01 -1.67
N ILE A 140 15.42 17.69 -1.47
CA ILE A 140 14.84 16.43 -1.92
C ILE A 140 14.77 16.46 -3.45
N THR A 141 15.41 15.48 -4.09
CA THR A 141 15.46 15.37 -5.56
C THR A 141 14.08 15.01 -6.14
N SER A 142 13.93 15.15 -7.46
CA SER A 142 12.74 14.67 -8.16
C SER A 142 12.49 13.18 -7.90
N ASP A 143 13.54 12.37 -7.88
CA ASP A 143 13.43 10.94 -7.59
C ASP A 143 12.99 10.68 -6.14
N GLY A 144 13.49 11.47 -5.18
CA GLY A 144 13.04 11.41 -3.79
C GLY A 144 11.55 11.73 -3.64
N TRP A 145 11.06 12.77 -4.34
CA TRP A 145 9.63 13.07 -4.40
C TRP A 145 8.81 11.99 -5.10
N GLY A 146 9.38 11.34 -6.11
CA GLY A 146 8.81 10.16 -6.75
C GLY A 146 8.63 9.00 -5.77
N LEU A 147 9.67 8.70 -4.97
CA LEU A 147 9.62 7.66 -3.92
C LEU A 147 8.58 7.98 -2.84
N ILE A 148 8.54 9.22 -2.35
CA ILE A 148 7.52 9.67 -1.38
C ILE A 148 6.12 9.44 -1.93
N THR A 149 5.91 9.86 -3.17
CA THR A 149 4.61 9.73 -3.84
C THR A 149 4.22 8.26 -4.04
N ALA A 150 5.17 7.42 -4.44
CA ALA A 150 4.96 5.98 -4.60
C ALA A 150 4.65 5.30 -3.27
N TRP A 151 5.33 5.70 -2.19
CA TRP A 151 5.08 5.19 -0.84
C TRP A 151 3.66 5.48 -0.37
N ILE A 152 3.18 6.71 -0.59
CA ILE A 152 1.80 7.10 -0.25
C ILE A 152 0.79 6.22 -0.99
N ILE A 153 0.99 6.02 -2.31
CA ILE A 153 0.12 5.16 -3.13
C ILE A 153 0.13 3.71 -2.65
N ALA A 154 1.32 3.14 -2.45
CA ALA A 154 1.45 1.75 -2.00
C ALA A 154 0.77 1.54 -0.65
N THR A 155 0.93 2.50 0.25
CA THR A 155 0.33 2.43 1.57
C THR A 155 -1.19 2.59 1.53
N ALA A 156 -1.70 3.53 0.75
CA ALA A 156 -3.13 3.70 0.58
C ALA A 156 -3.77 2.45 -0.06
N ASN A 157 -3.15 1.86 -1.10
CA ASN A 157 -3.60 0.59 -1.68
C ASN A 157 -3.65 -0.54 -0.65
N MET A 158 -2.62 -0.65 0.21
CA MET A 158 -2.59 -1.67 1.26
C MET A 158 -3.79 -1.53 2.21
N PHE A 159 -4.07 -0.32 2.70
CA PHE A 159 -5.16 -0.12 3.67
C PHE A 159 -6.54 -0.11 3.03
N ASP A 160 -6.69 0.41 1.81
CA ASP A 160 -7.95 0.34 1.05
C ASP A 160 -8.33 -1.10 0.72
N GLY A 161 -7.36 -1.89 0.26
CA GLY A 161 -7.56 -3.32 0.03
C GLY A 161 -7.93 -4.05 1.32
N LEU A 162 -7.24 -3.77 2.43
CA LEU A 162 -7.54 -4.38 3.72
C LEU A 162 -8.96 -4.04 4.22
N ARG A 163 -9.37 -2.77 4.09
CA ARG A 163 -10.71 -2.30 4.50
C ARG A 163 -11.85 -2.96 3.73
N ASP A 164 -11.62 -3.32 2.48
CA ASP A 164 -12.62 -3.98 1.62
C ASP A 164 -12.56 -5.52 1.71
N LEU A 165 -11.62 -6.06 2.51
CA LEU A 165 -11.51 -7.49 2.79
C LEU A 165 -12.27 -7.92 4.05
N ASP A 166 -12.53 -7.00 4.98
CA ASP A 166 -13.33 -7.20 6.20
C ASP A 166 -14.84 -7.00 5.94
#